data_AF-A0A812K740-F1
#
_entry.id   AF-A0A812K740-F1
#
_cell.length_a   1.000
_cell.length_b   1.000
_cell.length_c   1.000
_cell.angle_alpha   90.00
_cell.angle_beta   90.00
_cell.angle_gamma   90.00
#
_symmetry.space_group_name_H-M   'P 1'
#
loop_
_entity.id
_entity.type
_entity.pdbx_description
1 polymer ?
#
loop_
_entity_poly.entity_id
_entity_poly.type
_entity_poly.pdbx_seq_one_letter_code
_entity_poly.pdbx_strand_id
1 'polypeptide(L)'
;MLDCRETRPLATAEVLDELAWRLEEAVAVPPQKLPANVVSMNSVVRLVDDSASRELVCTVVYPAEMDLVDKGVSVLGPIGAALVGNEVGDLVEWWDGENPGRWRIAEIVRQPEQDGDFYR
;
A
#
# COMPACT_ATOMS: atom_id res chain seq x y z
N MET A 1 -17.84 -7.94 -3.46
CA MET A 1 -16.46 -8.45 -3.33
C MET A 1 -15.62 -7.47 -4.14
N LEU A 2 -14.88 -6.58 -3.47
CA LEU A 2 -14.03 -5.61 -4.19
C LEU A 2 -12.89 -6.41 -4.81
N ASP A 3 -12.95 -6.57 -6.12
CA ASP A 3 -12.02 -7.35 -6.90
C ASP A 3 -10.78 -6.48 -7.18
N CYS A 4 -9.57 -6.98 -6.92
CA CYS A 4 -8.31 -6.25 -7.18
C CYS A 4 -8.08 -5.98 -8.69
N ARG A 5 -9.01 -6.38 -9.55
CA ARG A 5 -8.90 -6.38 -11.02
C ARG A 5 -9.80 -5.38 -11.75
N GLU A 6 -10.50 -4.49 -11.06
CA GLU A 6 -11.30 -3.46 -11.75
C GLU A 6 -10.36 -2.43 -12.41
N THR A 7 -10.26 -2.49 -13.73
CA THR A 7 -9.40 -1.65 -14.58
C THR A 7 -9.82 -0.18 -14.52
N ARG A 8 -9.39 0.52 -13.48
CA ARG A 8 -9.32 1.99 -13.41
C ARG A 8 -7.94 2.48 -13.85
N PRO A 9 -7.79 3.75 -14.26
CA PRO A 9 -6.46 4.29 -14.57
C PRO A 9 -5.54 4.04 -13.37
N LEU A 10 -4.39 3.42 -13.64
CA LEU A 10 -3.40 3.04 -12.63
C LEU A 10 -2.91 4.22 -11.79
N ALA A 11 -3.10 5.45 -12.27
CA ALA A 11 -2.74 6.68 -11.61
C ALA A 11 -3.66 7.83 -12.10
N THR A 12 -4.14 8.66 -11.18
CA THR A 12 -4.72 9.98 -11.49
C THR A 12 -3.68 11.06 -11.12
N ALA A 13 -3.82 12.28 -11.67
CA ALA A 13 -2.93 13.38 -11.30
C ALA A 13 -2.94 13.64 -9.79
N GLU A 14 -4.11 13.59 -9.17
CA GLU A 14 -4.30 13.78 -7.73
C GLU A 14 -3.52 12.74 -6.89
N VAL A 15 -3.59 11.45 -7.28
CA VAL A 15 -2.86 10.37 -6.58
C VAL A 15 -1.34 10.55 -6.74
N LEU A 16 -0.88 10.96 -7.93
CA LEU A 16 0.54 11.20 -8.18
C LEU A 16 1.06 12.40 -7.39
N ASP A 17 0.29 13.48 -7.30
CA ASP A 17 0.65 14.68 -6.54
C ASP A 17 0.72 14.37 -5.05
N GLU A 18 -0.24 13.61 -4.51
CA GLU A 18 -0.22 13.16 -3.11
C GLU A 18 0.99 12.28 -2.81
N LEU A 19 1.24 11.28 -3.66
CA LEU A 19 2.40 10.39 -3.49
C LEU A 19 3.71 11.17 -3.58
N ALA A 20 3.83 12.10 -4.54
CA ALA A 20 5.01 12.94 -4.69
C ALA A 20 5.26 13.78 -3.43
N TRP A 21 4.22 14.45 -2.93
CA TRP A 21 4.32 15.23 -1.69
C TRP A 21 4.75 14.37 -0.49
N ARG A 22 4.18 13.17 -0.33
CA ARG A 22 4.58 12.24 0.73
C ARG A 22 6.04 11.81 0.62
N LEU A 23 6.52 11.57 -0.61
CA LEU A 23 7.91 11.19 -0.86
C LEU A 23 8.89 12.35 -0.62
N GLU A 24 8.47 13.59 -0.87
CA GLU A 24 9.27 14.80 -0.56
C GLU A 24 9.48 14.97 0.96
N GLU A 25 8.45 14.68 1.76
CA GLU A 25 8.51 14.75 3.22
C GLU A 25 9.10 13.48 3.88
N ALA A 26 9.26 12.40 3.11
CA ALA A 26 9.71 11.12 3.63
C ALA A 26 11.20 11.14 4.04
N VAL A 27 11.51 10.39 5.10
CA VAL A 27 12.90 10.19 5.54
C VAL A 27 13.45 8.91 4.90
N ALA A 28 14.38 9.06 3.97
CA ALA A 28 15.09 7.93 3.39
C ALA A 28 16.01 7.26 4.43
N VAL A 29 15.81 5.96 4.66
CA VAL A 29 16.61 5.15 5.58
C VAL A 29 17.19 3.92 4.86
N PRO A 30 18.33 3.37 5.32
CA PRO A 30 18.77 2.06 4.89
C PRO A 30 17.70 0.99 5.16
N PRO A 31 17.54 -0.04 4.31
CA PRO A 31 16.53 -1.09 4.50
C PRO A 31 16.58 -1.75 5.89
N GLN A 32 17.79 -1.93 6.44
CA GLN A 32 18.01 -2.54 7.76
C GLN A 32 17.52 -1.67 8.93
N LYS A 33 17.24 -0.39 8.67
CA LYS A 33 16.72 0.56 9.65
C LYS A 33 15.25 0.87 9.47
N LEU A 34 14.59 0.28 8.46
CA LEU A 34 13.17 0.45 8.27
C LEU A 34 12.41 -0.24 9.43
N PRO A 35 11.52 0.47 10.14
CA PRO A 35 10.73 -0.14 11.20
C PRO A 35 9.82 -1.25 10.66
N ALA A 36 9.69 -2.35 11.42
CA ALA A 36 8.87 -3.51 11.05
C ALA A 36 7.36 -3.22 10.97
N ASN A 37 6.92 -2.08 11.51
CA ASN A 37 5.54 -1.64 11.49
C ASN A 37 5.23 -0.63 10.38
N VAL A 38 6.20 -0.20 9.57
CA VAL A 38 6.01 0.75 8.46
C VAL A 38 5.85 -0.01 7.16
N VAL A 39 4.82 0.29 6.37
CA VAL A 39 4.59 -0.36 5.07
C VAL A 39 5.62 0.11 4.04
N SER A 40 6.38 -0.82 3.47
CA SER A 40 7.31 -0.60 2.35
C SER A 40 6.82 -1.24 1.05
N MET A 41 7.54 -0.98 -0.04
CA MET A 41 7.35 -1.70 -1.30
C MET A 41 7.48 -3.21 -1.09
N ASN A 42 6.69 -3.99 -1.82
CA ASN A 42 6.62 -5.44 -1.74
C ASN A 42 6.20 -6.01 -0.37
N SER A 43 5.71 -5.16 0.55
CA SER A 43 5.06 -5.60 1.79
C SER A 43 3.69 -6.20 1.51
N VAL A 44 3.38 -7.30 2.22
CA VAL A 44 2.04 -7.90 2.26
C VAL A 44 1.33 -7.35 3.48
N VAL A 45 0.19 -6.70 3.29
CA VAL A 45 -0.56 -6.03 4.36
C VAL A 45 -1.95 -6.61 4.52
N ARG A 46 -2.41 -6.70 5.76
CA ARG A 46 -3.79 -7.02 6.11
C ARG A 46 -4.53 -5.75 6.51
N LEU A 47 -5.63 -5.48 5.84
CA LEU A 47 -6.49 -4.32 6.00
C LEU A 47 -7.85 -4.76 6.55
N VAL A 48 -8.40 -4.00 7.49
CA VAL A 48 -9.73 -4.28 8.09
C VAL A 48 -10.58 -3.03 8.14
N ASP A 49 -11.89 -3.17 7.96
CA ASP A 49 -12.80 -2.03 8.10
C ASP A 49 -12.99 -1.67 9.58
N ASP A 50 -13.63 -0.54 9.88
CA ASP A 50 -13.77 -0.05 11.26
C ASP A 50 -14.46 -1.05 12.21
N SER A 51 -15.35 -1.89 11.68
CA SER A 51 -16.03 -2.96 12.42
C SER A 51 -15.25 -4.28 12.46
N ALA A 52 -14.09 -4.37 11.80
CA ALA A 52 -13.32 -5.59 11.56
C ALA A 52 -14.17 -6.74 10.97
N SER A 53 -15.20 -6.39 10.21
CA SER A 53 -16.14 -7.32 9.58
C SER A 53 -15.73 -7.72 8.17
N ARG A 54 -14.92 -6.87 7.52
CA ARG A 54 -14.31 -7.12 6.23
C ARG A 54 -12.80 -7.07 6.37
N GLU A 55 -12.14 -7.91 5.59
CA GLU A 55 -10.70 -8.01 5.53
C GLU A 55 -10.25 -8.03 4.06
N LEU A 56 -9.12 -7.38 3.79
CA LEU A 56 -8.40 -7.46 2.53
C LEU A 56 -6.92 -7.71 2.82
N VAL A 57 -6.34 -8.70 2.14
CA VAL A 57 -4.88 -8.92 2.14
C VAL A 57 -4.37 -8.65 0.74
N CYS A 58 -3.41 -7.73 0.62
CA CYS A 58 -2.82 -7.33 -0.65
C CYS A 58 -1.31 -7.07 -0.51
N THR A 59 -0.62 -7.02 -1.65
CA THR A 59 0.81 -6.69 -1.71
C THR A 59 1.01 -5.36 -2.40
N VAL A 60 1.75 -4.43 -1.81
CA VAL A 60 2.08 -3.16 -2.47
C VAL A 60 3.19 -3.40 -3.47
N VAL A 61 2.95 -3.15 -4.76
CA VAL A 61 3.87 -3.52 -5.85
C VAL A 61 4.15 -2.36 -6.79
N TYR A 62 5.24 -2.46 -7.56
CA TYR A 62 5.45 -1.55 -8.67
C TYR A 62 4.47 -1.84 -9.82
N PRO A 63 4.14 -0.84 -10.66
CA PRO A 63 3.25 -1.05 -11.80
C PRO A 63 3.69 -2.18 -12.73
N ALA A 64 5.00 -2.38 -12.90
CA ALA A 64 5.57 -3.43 -13.74
C ALA A 64 5.37 -4.86 -13.18
N GLU A 65 5.01 -4.98 -11.90
CA GLU A 65 4.87 -6.25 -11.19
C GLU A 65 3.40 -6.64 -10.95
N MET A 66 2.45 -5.81 -11.37
CA MET A 66 1.01 -6.00 -11.15
C MET A 66 0.49 -7.37 -11.64
N ASP A 67 1.02 -7.87 -12.75
CA ASP A 67 0.62 -9.16 -13.32
C ASP A 67 1.41 -10.34 -12.72
N LEU A 68 2.46 -10.08 -11.95
CA LEU A 68 3.37 -11.08 -11.38
C LEU A 68 2.98 -11.46 -9.94
N VAL A 69 2.25 -10.59 -9.25
CA VAL A 69 1.90 -10.74 -7.84
C VAL A 69 0.38 -10.86 -7.70
N ASP A 70 -0.07 -12.01 -7.19
CA ASP A 70 -1.49 -12.17 -6.89
C ASP A 70 -1.93 -11.16 -5.82
N LYS A 71 -3.09 -10.52 -6.05
CA LYS A 71 -3.59 -9.41 -5.23
C LYS A 71 -2.59 -8.26 -5.07
N GLY A 72 -1.78 -8.01 -6.10
CA GLY A 72 -0.95 -6.81 -6.18
C GLY A 72 -1.79 -5.54 -6.25
N VAL A 73 -1.41 -4.53 -5.46
CA VAL A 73 -1.90 -3.16 -5.57
C VAL A 73 -0.76 -2.26 -5.95
N SER A 74 -0.91 -1.57 -7.09
CA SER A 74 0.12 -0.66 -7.60
C SER A 74 0.32 0.49 -6.63
N VAL A 75 1.58 0.81 -6.30
CA VAL A 75 1.95 2.02 -5.54
C VAL A 75 1.46 3.31 -6.22
N LEU A 76 1.26 3.30 -7.54
CA LEU A 76 0.71 4.47 -8.26
C LEU A 76 -0.81 4.55 -8.22
N GLY A 77 -1.48 3.49 -7.75
CA GLY A 77 -2.93 3.45 -7.58
C GLY A 77 -3.37 4.04 -6.25
N PRO A 78 -4.64 4.46 -6.11
CA PRO A 78 -5.14 5.14 -4.91
C PRO A 78 -4.84 4.39 -3.60
N ILE A 79 -5.09 3.08 -3.58
CA ILE A 79 -4.85 2.25 -2.40
C ILE A 79 -3.35 2.11 -2.13
N GLY A 80 -2.54 1.81 -3.14
CA GLY A 80 -1.10 1.59 -2.95
C GLY A 80 -0.36 2.85 -2.51
N ALA A 81 -0.69 4.00 -3.11
CA ALA A 81 -0.16 5.30 -2.71
C ALA A 81 -0.53 5.62 -1.25
N ALA A 82 -1.79 5.36 -0.88
CA ALA A 82 -2.27 5.56 0.48
C ALA A 82 -1.54 4.66 1.50
N LEU A 83 -1.01 3.49 1.12
CA LEU A 83 -0.38 2.54 2.04
C LEU A 83 1.10 2.85 2.35
N VAL A 84 1.91 3.18 1.34
CA VAL A 84 3.38 3.24 1.50
C VAL A 84 3.81 4.30 2.52
N GLY A 85 4.54 3.89 3.55
CA GLY A 85 5.04 4.77 4.61
C GLY A 85 4.07 4.98 5.78
N ASN A 86 2.85 4.43 5.74
CA ASN A 86 1.98 4.36 6.91
C ASN A 86 2.35 3.19 7.82
N GLU A 87 1.90 3.25 9.07
CA GLU A 87 2.19 2.27 10.10
C GLU A 87 1.02 1.32 10.39
N VAL A 88 1.33 0.15 10.95
CA VAL A 88 0.33 -0.73 11.55
C VAL A 88 -0.47 0.05 12.60
N GLY A 89 -1.80 0.02 12.46
CA GLY A 89 -2.75 0.77 13.28
C GLY A 89 -3.31 2.00 12.58
N ASP A 90 -2.66 2.52 11.54
CA ASP A 90 -3.11 3.72 10.84
C ASP A 90 -4.39 3.46 10.04
N LEU A 91 -5.17 4.53 9.91
CA LEU A 91 -6.32 4.59 9.03
C LEU A 91 -5.86 5.17 7.69
N VAL A 92 -6.01 4.38 6.64
CA VAL A 92 -5.74 4.82 5.27
C VAL A 92 -7.05 5.11 4.57
N GLU A 93 -7.13 6.32 4.02
CA GLU A 93 -8.26 6.80 3.24
C GLU A 93 -7.78 7.06 1.82
N TRP A 94 -8.61 6.75 0.84
CA TRP A 94 -8.31 7.04 -0.56
C TRP A 94 -9.60 7.36 -1.31
N TRP A 95 -9.44 7.97 -2.48
CA TRP A 95 -10.52 8.21 -3.42
C TRP A 95 -10.30 7.39 -4.69
N ASP A 96 -11.29 6.60 -5.10
CA ASP A 96 -11.16 5.79 -6.32
C ASP A 96 -11.65 6.51 -7.59
N GLY A 97 -12.22 7.72 -7.46
CA GLY A 97 -12.84 8.46 -8.54
C GLY A 97 -14.37 8.60 -8.39
N GLU A 98 -15.01 7.67 -7.68
CA GLU A 98 -16.46 7.67 -7.45
C GLU A 98 -16.82 7.60 -5.97
N ASN A 99 -16.09 6.81 -5.19
CA ASN A 99 -16.38 6.57 -3.79
C ASN A 99 -15.11 6.73 -2.94
N PRO A 100 -15.25 7.27 -1.71
CA PRO A 100 -14.16 7.25 -0.76
C PRO A 100 -14.04 5.83 -0.19
N GLY A 101 -12.80 5.39 -0.01
CA GLY A 101 -12.47 4.16 0.66
C GLY A 101 -11.74 4.43 1.98
N ARG A 102 -11.93 3.54 2.95
CA ARG A 102 -11.24 3.59 4.24
C ARG A 102 -10.95 2.19 4.76
N TRP A 103 -9.71 1.97 5.18
CA TRP A 103 -9.25 0.75 5.83
C TRP A 103 -8.34 1.11 7.01
N ARG A 104 -8.26 0.23 7.99
CA ARG A 104 -7.18 0.24 8.99
C ARG A 104 -6.12 -0.78 8.60
N ILE A 105 -4.84 -0.41 8.72
CA ILE A 105 -3.73 -1.36 8.60
C ILE A 105 -3.70 -2.22 9.86
N ALA A 106 -4.19 -3.46 9.77
CA ALA A 106 -4.26 -4.36 10.90
C ALA A 106 -2.91 -5.04 11.18
N GLU A 107 -2.18 -5.40 10.12
CA GLU A 107 -0.89 -6.09 10.23
C GLU A 107 -0.08 -5.95 8.94
N ILE A 108 1.24 -5.91 9.05
CA ILE A 108 2.17 -6.22 7.95
C ILE A 108 2.50 -7.70 8.05
N VAL A 109 1.89 -8.51 7.19
CA VAL A 109 2.02 -9.98 7.19
C VAL A 109 3.41 -10.40 6.74
N ARG A 110 4.00 -9.65 5.80
CA ARG A 110 5.35 -9.85 5.30
C ARG A 110 5.97 -8.53 4.90
N GLN A 111 7.24 -8.34 5.22
CA GLN A 111 8.03 -7.20 4.80
C GLN A 111 9.41 -7.68 4.29
N PRO A 112 9.84 -7.30 3.07
CA PRO A 112 11.14 -7.71 2.52
C PRO A 112 12.33 -7.40 3.44
N GLU A 113 12.31 -6.23 4.08
CA GLU A 113 13.38 -5.77 4.97
C GLU A 113 13.54 -6.65 6.23
N GLN A 114 12.44 -7.25 6.72
CA GLN A 114 12.48 -8.18 7.86
C GLN A 114 12.92 -9.59 7.45
N ASP A 115 12.65 -9.97 6.20
CA ASP A 115 13.06 -11.26 5.62
C ASP A 115 14.52 -11.25 5.13
N GLY A 116 15.18 -10.09 5.12
CA GLY A 116 16.53 -9.91 4.57
C GLY A 116 16.59 -9.78 3.05
N ASP A 117 15.45 -9.54 2.41
CA ASP A 117 15.30 -9.39 0.95
C ASP A 117 15.41 -7.90 0.54
N PHE A 118 16.64 -7.37 0.55
CA PHE A 118 16.89 -5.92 0.41
C PHE A 118 16.95 -5.39 -1.03
N TYR A 119 16.95 -6.25 -2.06
CA TYR A 119 17.29 -5.87 -3.44
C TYR A 119 16.29 -6.38 -4.48
N ARG A 120 15.03 -6.43 -4.10
CA ARG A 120 13.96 -6.93 -4.97
C ARG A 120 13.57 -5.93 -6.05
#